data_AF-A0A7W3TBH9-F1
#
_entry.id   AF-A0A7W3TBH9-F1
#
_cell.length_a   1.000
_cell.length_b   1.000
_cell.length_c   1.000
_cell.angle_alpha   90.00
_cell.angle_beta   90.00
_cell.angle_gamma   90.00
#
_symmetry.space_group_name_H-M   'P 1'
#
loop_
_entity.id
_entity.type
_entity.pdbx_description
1 polymer ?
#
loop_
_entity_poly.entity_id
_entity_poly.type
_entity_poly.pdbx_seq_one_letter_code
_entity_poly.pdbx_strand_id
1 'polypeptide(L)'
;MNASPGARLVILGVAESDAHAVANHLIGMQLREQGFVVVNLGVCTPLSEFADALDLHPRAEAVLIGSLNGHAYQDLKGLPALRAAGRLGRPVIVGGNISVGSRKSSSDRRRLLDLGVDHILTDASRIVLLLDMLRATKVAEPQHG
;
A
#
# COMPACT_ATOMS: atom_id res chain seq x y z
N MET A 1 4.32 -18.78 -24.84
CA MET A 1 4.65 -17.80 -23.79
C MET A 1 3.70 -18.06 -22.65
N ASN A 2 4.15 -18.83 -21.65
CA ASN A 2 3.27 -19.40 -20.63
C ASN A 2 2.86 -18.30 -19.64
N ALA A 3 1.58 -17.91 -19.63
CA ALA A 3 1.05 -17.06 -18.58
C ALA A 3 0.99 -17.92 -17.30
N SER A 4 2.02 -17.82 -16.46
CA SER A 4 2.07 -18.50 -15.18
C SER A 4 0.86 -18.09 -14.31
N PRO A 5 0.20 -19.03 -13.61
CA PRO A 5 -0.90 -18.71 -12.71
C PRO A 5 -0.39 -17.89 -11.53
N GLY A 6 -0.69 -16.58 -11.51
CA GLY A 6 -0.49 -15.71 -10.34
C GLY A 6 0.56 -14.62 -10.47
N ALA A 7 0.42 -13.73 -11.46
CA ALA A 7 1.16 -12.47 -11.45
C ALA A 7 0.78 -11.65 -10.21
N ARG A 8 1.73 -11.47 -9.28
CA ARG A 8 1.53 -10.77 -8.00
C ARG A 8 1.50 -9.26 -8.25
N LEU A 9 0.31 -8.70 -8.44
CA LEU A 9 0.14 -7.28 -8.74
C LEU A 9 -0.01 -6.48 -7.46
N VAL A 10 0.74 -5.37 -7.37
CA VAL A 10 0.60 -4.39 -6.28
C VAL A 10 0.49 -3.00 -6.86
N ILE A 11 -0.36 -2.19 -6.26
CA ILE A 11 -0.50 -0.79 -6.62
C ILE A 11 0.43 -0.02 -5.69
N LEU A 12 1.27 0.83 -6.27
CA LEU A 12 2.24 1.64 -5.55
C LEU A 12 2.00 3.10 -5.92
N GLY A 13 2.03 3.99 -4.94
CA GLY A 13 1.98 5.42 -5.18
C GLY A 13 2.45 6.19 -3.97
N VAL A 14 2.67 7.49 -4.14
CA VAL A 14 3.08 8.38 -3.06
C VAL A 14 1.95 9.37 -2.78
N ALA A 15 1.70 9.62 -1.49
CA ALA A 15 0.63 10.51 -1.05
C ALA A 15 0.77 11.94 -1.62
N GLU A 16 -0.36 12.65 -1.72
CA GLU A 16 -0.47 13.98 -2.34
C GLU A 16 0.59 14.98 -1.83
N SER A 17 0.87 14.92 -0.53
CA SER A 17 1.79 15.84 0.15
C SER A 17 3.29 15.57 -0.11
N ASP A 18 3.66 14.62 -0.97
CA ASP A 18 5.04 14.14 -1.06
C ASP A 18 5.54 13.96 -2.51
N ALA A 19 6.59 14.73 -2.86
CA ALA A 19 7.21 14.76 -4.18
C ALA A 19 8.42 13.79 -4.31
N HIS A 20 8.72 12.97 -3.31
CA HIS A 20 9.88 12.09 -3.32
C HIS A 20 9.64 10.86 -4.21
N ALA A 21 9.86 11.03 -5.51
CA ALA A 21 9.71 9.96 -6.50
C ALA A 21 10.80 8.88 -6.41
N VAL A 22 12.00 9.22 -5.92
CA VAL A 22 13.17 8.33 -5.97
C VAL A 22 12.98 7.08 -5.10
N ALA A 23 12.58 7.25 -3.84
CA ALA A 23 12.34 6.13 -2.94
C ALA A 23 11.23 5.21 -3.46
N ASN A 24 10.17 5.81 -4.00
CA ASN A 24 9.06 5.09 -4.61
C ASN A 24 9.51 4.26 -5.82
N HIS A 25 10.33 4.84 -6.69
CA HIS A 25 10.87 4.15 -7.86
C HIS A 25 11.79 3.00 -7.46
N LEU A 26 12.65 3.19 -6.46
CA LEU A 26 13.53 2.14 -5.93
C LEU A 26 12.73 0.95 -5.38
N ILE A 27 11.70 1.20 -4.58
CA ILE A 27 10.81 0.15 -4.05
C ILE A 27 10.10 -0.57 -5.18
N GLY A 28 9.58 0.17 -6.17
CA GLY A 28 8.93 -0.39 -7.34
C GLY A 28 9.86 -1.28 -8.17
N MET A 29 11.13 -0.91 -8.32
CA MET A 29 12.15 -1.73 -8.98
C MET A 29 12.43 -2.99 -8.16
N GLN A 30 12.69 -2.88 -6.86
CA GLN A 30 12.96 -4.04 -6.00
C GLN A 30 11.82 -5.06 -6.00
N LEU A 31 10.57 -4.60 -5.98
CA LEU A 31 9.39 -5.47 -6.09
C LEU A 31 9.32 -6.15 -7.46
N ARG A 32 9.62 -5.42 -8.54
CA ARG A 32 9.69 -6.00 -9.90
C ARG A 32 10.78 -7.06 -10.02
N GLU A 33 11.94 -6.83 -9.41
CA GLU A 33 13.03 -7.82 -9.38
C GLU A 33 12.62 -9.10 -8.65
N GLN A 34 11.76 -8.99 -7.65
CA GLN A 34 11.16 -10.13 -6.94
C GLN A 34 9.99 -10.78 -7.70
N GLY A 35 9.72 -10.35 -8.94
CA GLY A 35 8.67 -10.91 -9.80
C GLY A 35 7.27 -10.34 -9.57
N PHE A 36 7.14 -9.22 -8.85
CA PHE A 36 5.85 -8.54 -8.68
C PHE A 36 5.57 -7.58 -9.84
N VAL A 37 4.29 -7.46 -10.20
CA VAL A 37 3.82 -6.45 -11.15
C VAL A 37 3.45 -5.21 -10.38
N VAL A 38 4.28 -4.17 -10.49
CA VAL A 38 4.05 -2.90 -9.78
C VAL A 38 3.37 -1.89 -10.68
N VAL A 39 2.14 -1.52 -10.34
CA VAL A 39 1.41 -0.41 -10.95
C VAL A 39 1.75 0.86 -10.16
N ASN A 40 2.66 1.66 -10.69
CA ASN A 40 3.08 2.89 -10.03
C ASN A 40 2.20 4.07 -10.51
N LEU A 41 1.41 4.64 -9.59
CA LEU A 41 0.58 5.82 -9.85
C LEU A 41 1.39 7.13 -9.83
N GLY A 42 2.64 7.08 -9.36
CA GLY A 42 3.54 8.22 -9.32
C GLY A 42 3.56 8.91 -7.97
N VAL A 43 3.74 10.23 -8.01
CA VAL A 43 3.78 11.12 -6.84
C VAL A 43 2.60 12.06 -6.84
N CYS A 44 2.33 12.63 -5.67
CA CYS A 44 1.19 13.50 -5.45
C CYS A 44 -0.17 12.83 -5.78
N THR A 45 -0.32 11.54 -5.50
CA THR A 45 -1.50 10.77 -5.89
C THR A 45 -2.59 10.82 -4.81
N PRO A 46 -3.83 11.27 -5.13
CA PRO A 46 -4.93 11.29 -4.18
C PRO A 46 -5.50 9.88 -3.95
N LEU A 47 -6.13 9.65 -2.79
CA LEU A 47 -6.78 8.38 -2.45
C LEU A 47 -7.81 7.88 -3.49
N SER A 48 -8.50 8.80 -4.16
CA SER A 48 -9.44 8.49 -5.22
C SER A 48 -8.78 7.79 -6.40
N GLU A 49 -7.54 8.15 -6.74
CA GLU A 49 -6.78 7.49 -7.79
C GLU A 49 -6.32 6.09 -7.37
N PHE A 50 -5.93 5.89 -6.11
CA PHE A 50 -5.66 4.54 -5.61
C PHE A 50 -6.90 3.65 -5.71
N ALA A 51 -8.08 4.21 -5.42
CA ALA A 51 -9.34 3.49 -5.57
C ALA A 51 -9.67 3.19 -7.05
N ASP A 52 -9.38 4.11 -7.95
CA ASP A 52 -9.58 3.94 -9.40
C ASP A 52 -8.61 2.90 -9.99
N ALA A 53 -7.33 2.99 -9.63
CA ALA A 53 -6.31 2.01 -9.99
C ALA A 53 -6.65 0.61 -9.49
N LEU A 54 -7.25 0.51 -8.30
CA LEU A 54 -7.71 -0.77 -7.77
C LEU A 54 -8.92 -1.32 -8.53
N ASP A 55 -9.81 -0.44 -9.00
CA ASP A 55 -10.94 -0.81 -9.86
C ASP A 55 -10.46 -1.30 -11.23
N LEU A 56 -9.47 -0.63 -11.81
CA LEU A 56 -8.78 -1.02 -13.05
C LEU A 56 -7.95 -2.30 -12.87
N HIS A 57 -7.39 -2.52 -11.68
CA HIS A 57 -6.57 -3.68 -11.33
C HIS A 57 -7.15 -4.45 -10.13
N PRO A 58 -8.31 -5.11 -10.28
CA PRO A 58 -8.98 -5.80 -9.17
C PRO A 58 -8.20 -7.05 -8.69
N ARG A 59 -7.19 -7.46 -9.47
CA ARG A 59 -6.24 -8.52 -9.13
C ARG A 59 -5.13 -8.06 -8.18
N ALA A 60 -5.06 -6.77 -7.85
CA ALA A 60 -4.07 -6.27 -6.91
C ALA A 60 -4.20 -7.01 -5.56
N GLU A 61 -3.08 -7.48 -5.04
CA GLU A 61 -3.05 -8.15 -3.75
C GLU A 61 -3.06 -7.14 -2.61
N ALA A 62 -2.40 -6.00 -2.78
CA ALA A 62 -2.34 -4.91 -1.81
C ALA A 62 -2.11 -3.54 -2.48
N VAL A 63 -2.39 -2.48 -1.72
CA VAL A 63 -2.11 -1.10 -2.09
C VAL A 63 -1.02 -0.55 -1.19
N LEU A 64 0.07 -0.07 -1.79
CA LEU A 64 1.26 0.47 -1.14
C LEU A 64 1.25 1.99 -1.30
N ILE A 65 1.21 2.71 -0.18
CA ILE A 65 1.18 4.18 -0.15
C ILE A 65 2.44 4.70 0.55
N GLY A 66 3.31 5.35 -0.21
CA GLY A 66 4.51 6.01 0.29
C GLY A 66 4.20 7.36 0.94
N SER A 67 4.70 7.61 2.14
CA SER A 67 4.69 8.94 2.77
C SER A 67 5.95 9.16 3.61
N LEU A 68 6.78 10.11 3.20
CA LEU A 68 8.02 10.53 3.89
C LEU A 68 7.85 11.88 4.60
N ASN A 69 6.89 12.71 4.18
CA ASN A 69 6.61 14.02 4.76
C ASN A 69 5.80 14.00 6.08
N GLY A 70 5.38 12.84 6.57
CA GLY A 70 4.65 12.72 7.85
C GLY A 70 3.18 13.17 7.81
N HIS A 71 2.67 13.58 6.64
CA HIS A 71 1.28 14.02 6.44
C HIS A 71 0.29 12.91 6.06
N ALA A 72 0.74 11.65 6.06
CA ALA A 72 -0.06 10.47 5.71
C ALA A 72 -1.47 10.45 6.32
N TYR A 73 -1.65 10.91 7.57
CA TYR A 73 -2.96 10.98 8.21
C TYR A 73 -3.95 11.88 7.47
N GLN A 74 -3.52 13.06 7.02
CA GLN A 74 -4.40 13.99 6.30
C GLN A 74 -4.76 13.46 4.91
N ASP A 75 -3.80 12.84 4.22
CA ASP A 75 -4.02 12.22 2.92
C ASP A 75 -4.94 10.99 3.04
N LEU A 76 -4.81 10.23 4.14
CA LEU A 76 -5.53 8.96 4.34
C LEU A 76 -6.86 9.10 5.09
N LYS A 77 -7.24 10.30 5.56
CA LYS A 77 -8.50 10.52 6.29
C LYS A 77 -9.76 10.14 5.48
N GLY A 78 -9.66 10.11 4.15
CA GLY A 78 -10.73 9.71 3.24
C GLY A 78 -10.84 8.20 3.02
N LEU A 79 -9.85 7.43 3.48
CA LEU A 79 -9.81 5.96 3.35
C LEU A 79 -11.03 5.26 3.97
N PRO A 80 -11.50 5.59 5.19
CA PRO A 80 -12.67 4.93 5.76
C PRO A 80 -13.94 5.21 4.95
N ALA A 81 -14.08 6.41 4.38
CA ALA A 81 -15.20 6.75 3.52
C ALA A 81 -15.17 5.95 2.20
N LEU A 82 -14.00 5.77 1.60
CA LEU A 82 -13.82 4.94 0.40
C LEU A 82 -14.12 3.46 0.69
N ARG A 83 -13.63 2.95 1.82
CA ARG A 83 -13.95 1.58 2.29
C ARG A 83 -15.43 1.38 2.54
N ALA A 84 -16.09 2.34 3.19
CA ALA A 84 -17.53 2.31 3.40
C ALA A 84 -18.32 2.34 2.08
N ALA A 85 -17.78 2.99 1.05
CA ALA A 85 -18.33 2.97 -0.31
C ALA A 85 -18.00 1.68 -1.11
N GLY A 86 -17.34 0.69 -0.50
CA GLY A 86 -16.93 -0.56 -1.15
C GLY A 86 -15.69 -0.44 -2.05
N ARG A 87 -14.99 0.70 -2.02
CA ARG A 87 -13.74 0.93 -2.76
C ARG A 87 -12.54 0.69 -1.83
N LEU A 88 -11.35 0.38 -2.35
CA LEU A 88 -10.16 0.10 -1.51
C LEU A 88 -10.34 -1.07 -0.52
N GLY A 89 -11.09 -2.11 -0.92
CA GLY A 89 -11.30 -3.34 -0.15
C GLY A 89 -10.09 -4.29 -0.09
N ARG A 90 -8.89 -3.81 -0.41
CA ARG A 90 -7.63 -4.57 -0.31
C ARG A 90 -6.79 -4.05 0.85
N PRO A 91 -5.88 -4.87 1.38
CA PRO A 91 -4.99 -4.43 2.45
C PRO A 91 -4.21 -3.19 2.01
N VAL A 92 -4.31 -2.13 2.80
CA VAL A 92 -3.58 -0.88 2.56
C VAL A 92 -2.35 -0.88 3.45
N ILE A 93 -1.20 -0.81 2.80
CA ILE A 93 0.11 -0.83 3.41
C ILE A 93 0.73 0.55 3.22
N VAL A 94 0.99 1.25 4.32
CA VAL A 94 1.64 2.55 4.28
C VAL A 94 3.14 2.36 4.53
N GLY A 95 3.95 2.81 3.59
CA GLY A 95 5.41 2.73 3.61
C GLY A 95 6.06 4.10 3.73
N GLY A 96 7.28 4.16 4.27
CA GLY A 96 8.10 5.37 4.25
C GLY A 96 8.57 5.82 5.63
N ASN A 97 9.33 6.91 5.65
CA ASN A 97 9.80 7.49 6.88
C ASN A 97 8.69 8.35 7.50
N ILE A 98 7.76 7.72 8.23
CA ILE A 98 6.80 8.41 9.11
C ILE A 98 7.54 9.05 10.32
N SER A 99 8.79 9.45 10.13
CA SER A 99 9.75 9.85 11.15
C SER A 99 10.59 11.06 10.72
N VAL A 100 10.13 11.85 9.73
CA VAL A 100 10.59 13.24 9.58
C VAL A 100 9.80 14.09 10.58
N GLY A 101 10.35 14.17 11.79
CA GLY A 101 9.76 14.88 12.92
C GLY A 101 10.12 14.15 14.20
N SER A 102 11.04 14.74 14.98
CA SER A 102 11.68 14.19 16.19
C SER A 102 10.76 13.84 17.37
N ARG A 103 9.55 13.30 17.18
CA ARG A 103 8.73 12.77 18.27
C ARG A 103 8.06 11.47 17.86
N LYS A 104 8.56 10.38 18.44
CA LYS A 104 7.84 9.12 18.63
C LYS A 104 6.39 9.44 18.98
N SER A 105 5.46 9.14 18.09
CA SER A 105 4.06 9.25 18.42
C SER A 105 3.39 7.99 17.91
N SER A 106 3.40 6.97 18.77
CA SER A 106 2.54 5.79 18.66
C SER A 106 1.08 6.18 18.33
N SER A 107 0.69 7.41 18.69
CA SER A 107 -0.57 8.06 18.35
C SER A 107 -0.81 8.21 16.85
N ASP A 108 0.20 8.54 16.02
CA ASP A 108 -0.01 8.73 14.58
C ASP A 108 -0.17 7.39 13.87
N ARG A 109 0.58 6.37 14.29
CA ARG A 109 0.33 4.99 13.86
C ARG A 109 -1.06 4.50 14.25
N ARG A 110 -1.47 4.75 15.50
CA ARG A 110 -2.81 4.41 16.00
C ARG A 110 -3.90 5.09 15.18
N ARG A 111 -3.74 6.37 14.87
CA ARG A 111 -4.66 7.14 14.01
C ARG A 111 -4.75 6.57 12.60
N LEU A 112 -3.63 6.19 11.99
CA LEU A 112 -3.63 5.56 10.66
C LEU A 112 -4.37 4.22 10.67
N LEU A 113 -4.11 3.38 11.68
CA LEU A 113 -4.83 2.12 11.86
C LEU A 113 -6.34 2.35 12.07
N ASP A 114 -6.71 3.36 12.86
CA ASP A 114 -8.10 3.76 13.12
C ASP A 114 -8.83 4.23 11.84
N LEU A 115 -8.11 4.89 10.93
CA LEU A 115 -8.63 5.25 9.61
C LEU A 115 -8.87 4.04 8.68
N GLY A 116 -8.34 2.87 9.01
CA GLY A 116 -8.45 1.65 8.20
C GLY A 116 -7.20 1.29 7.40
N VAL A 117 -6.02 1.81 7.76
CA VAL A 117 -4.75 1.26 7.27
C VAL A 117 -4.51 -0.08 7.94
N ASP A 118 -4.19 -1.13 7.17
CA ASP A 118 -3.96 -2.46 7.72
C ASP A 118 -2.54 -2.58 8.28
N HIS A 119 -1.55 -2.06 7.56
CA HIS A 119 -0.15 -2.24 7.92
C HIS A 119 0.68 -0.98 7.66
N ILE A 120 1.63 -0.74 8.55
CA ILE A 120 2.54 0.39 8.48
C ILE A 120 3.97 -0.12 8.53
N LEU A 121 4.72 0.10 7.45
CA LEU A 121 6.09 -0.36 7.29
C LEU A 121 7.05 0.83 7.19
N THR A 122 8.09 0.80 8.01
CA THR A 122 9.20 1.77 7.94
C THR A 122 10.34 1.27 7.06
N ASP A 123 10.33 -0.01 6.72
CA ASP A 123 11.38 -0.68 5.95
C ASP A 123 10.77 -1.35 4.72
N ALA A 124 11.30 -1.01 3.55
CA ALA A 124 10.80 -1.50 2.27
C ALA A 124 11.04 -3.00 2.09
N SER A 125 12.12 -3.54 2.65
CA SER A 125 12.47 -4.97 2.54
C SER A 125 11.42 -5.87 3.20
N ARG A 126 10.69 -5.33 4.19
CA ARG A 126 9.57 -6.03 4.84
C ARG A 126 8.29 -6.05 4.02
N ILE A 127 8.16 -5.23 2.97
CA ILE A 127 6.97 -5.22 2.10
C ILE A 127 6.78 -6.60 1.48
N VAL A 128 7.84 -7.18 0.92
CA VAL A 128 7.79 -8.50 0.27
C VAL A 128 7.36 -9.58 1.25
N LEU A 129 7.94 -9.59 2.45
CA LEU A 129 7.59 -10.53 3.52
C LEU A 129 6.12 -10.39 3.94
N LEU A 130 5.64 -9.16 4.10
CA LEU A 130 4.24 -8.90 4.47
C LEU A 130 3.27 -9.36 3.38
N LEU A 131 3.57 -9.07 2.11
CA LEU A 131 2.76 -9.52 0.98
C LEU A 131 2.70 -11.05 0.91
N ASP A 132 3.83 -11.71 1.18
CA ASP A 132 3.90 -13.17 1.20
C ASP A 132 3.06 -13.77 2.35
N MET A 133 3.16 -13.19 3.55
CA MET A 133 2.33 -13.57 4.70
C MET A 133 0.83 -13.33 4.45
N LEU A 134 0.44 -12.17 3.91
CA LEU A 134 -0.95 -11.87 3.58
C LEU A 134 -1.52 -12.89 2.60
N ARG A 135 -0.74 -13.28 1.58
CA ARG A 135 -1.14 -14.33 0.64
C ARG A 135 -1.23 -15.69 1.33
N ALA A 136 -0.26 -16.07 2.16
CA ALA A 136 -0.29 -17.32 2.90
C ALA A 136 -1.54 -17.43 3.78
N THR A 137 -1.93 -16.32 4.42
CA THR A 137 -3.16 -16.24 5.23
C THR A 137 -4.41 -16.39 4.38
N LYS A 138 -4.44 -15.78 3.19
CA LYS A 138 -5.57 -15.86 2.25
C LYS A 138 -5.72 -17.24 1.59
N VAL A 139 -4.62 -17.96 1.41
CA VAL A 139 -4.61 -19.36 0.95
C VAL A 139 -4.97 -20.31 2.09
N ALA A 140 -4.72 -19.91 3.34
CA ALA A 140 -5.07 -20.64 4.55
C ALA A 140 -6.52 -20.41 5.03
N GLU A 141 -7.39 -19.78 4.24
CA GLU A 141 -8.84 -20.02 4.30
C GLU A 141 -9.18 -21.17 3.33
N PRO A 142 -8.98 -22.46 3.71
CA PRO A 142 -9.64 -23.53 3.02
C PRO A 142 -11.13 -23.33 3.30
N GLN A 143 -11.87 -22.90 2.28
CA GLN A 143 -13.19 -23.43 1.94
C GLN A 143 -13.64 -24.56 2.89
N HIS A 144 -14.29 -24.17 3.98
CA HIS A 144 -15.00 -25.06 4.90
C HIS A 144 -16.41 -24.50 5.04
N GLY A 145 -17.37 -25.21 4.43
CA GLY A 145 -18.81 -24.99 4.61
C GLY A 145 -19.53 -24.83 3.29
#